data_AF-A0A949QV04-F1
#
_entry.id   AF-A0A949QV04-F1
#
_cell.length_a   1.000
_cell.length_b   1.000
_cell.length_c   1.000
_cell.angle_alpha   90.00
_cell.angle_beta   90.00
_cell.angle_gamma   90.00
#
_symmetry.space_group_name_H-M   'P 1'
#
loop_
_entity.id
_entity.type
_entity.pdbx_description
1 polymer ?
#
loop_
_entity_poly.entity_id
_entity_poly.type
_entity_poly.pdbx_seq_one_letter_code
_entity_poly.pdbx_strand_id
1 'polypeptide(L)'
;MQRQISAFPESRILVSSHRFLEEARRFQNLEKEIGRIESLARKLAFDYYIDSRLSLGKRLIVDKEPLEPIAFPLRDYEKFIINVRKIIPRAKILFAIRDPLATIWSMSRRTWGESLTEPQRRRFTLDEYIEDWNMCAELVLENCAAPNVYIVQFGRLINDPANESKRIFDFLGIRGGALFEPRETNEINFDNKEREKILTAVAGQVEKLRMKGIKDLS
;
A
#
# COMPACT_ATOMS: atom_id res chain seq x y z
N MET A 1 10.16 -20.24 0.22
CA MET A 1 10.56 -18.95 0.85
C MET A 1 11.94 -18.57 0.33
N GLN A 2 12.07 -17.48 -0.43
CA GLN A 2 13.37 -17.07 -0.97
C GLN A 2 14.30 -16.66 0.17
N ARG A 3 15.42 -17.38 0.35
CA ARG A 3 16.35 -17.19 1.47
C ARG A 3 16.90 -15.76 1.60
N GLN A 4 16.82 -14.94 0.54
CA GLN A 4 17.38 -13.58 0.48
C GLN A 4 16.38 -12.44 0.75
N ILE A 5 15.08 -12.74 0.93
CA ILE A 5 14.05 -11.72 1.19
C ILE A 5 13.53 -11.87 2.63
N SER A 6 13.28 -10.73 3.28
CA SER A 6 12.47 -10.66 4.48
C SER A 6 11.26 -9.78 4.24
N ALA A 7 10.08 -10.34 4.50
CA ALA A 7 8.80 -9.70 4.27
C ALA A 7 8.10 -9.45 5.61
N PHE A 8 7.67 -8.21 5.83
CA PHE A 8 6.87 -7.78 6.96
C PHE A 8 5.43 -7.61 6.45
N PRO A 9 4.46 -8.37 6.98
CA PRO A 9 3.09 -8.34 6.48
C PRO A 9 2.32 -7.07 6.87
N GLU A 10 2.85 -6.31 7.82
CA GLU A 10 2.32 -5.04 8.32
C GLU A 10 3.47 -4.05 8.53
N SER A 11 3.29 -2.83 8.06
CA SER A 11 4.28 -1.74 8.17
C SER A 11 4.33 -1.08 9.54
N ARG A 12 4.39 -1.90 10.60
CA ARG A 12 4.35 -1.47 12.00
C ARG A 12 5.28 -0.31 12.29
N ILE A 13 6.56 -0.47 11.91
CA ILE A 13 7.57 0.54 12.18
C ILE A 13 7.40 1.79 11.33
N LEU A 14 7.04 1.66 10.05
CA LEU A 14 6.84 2.82 9.19
C LEU A 14 5.61 3.63 9.62
N VAL A 15 4.55 2.95 10.06
CA VAL A 15 3.35 3.58 10.64
C VAL A 15 3.73 4.33 11.91
N SER A 16 4.46 3.69 12.83
CA SER A 16 4.94 4.34 14.06
C SER A 16 5.84 5.54 13.77
N SER A 17 6.80 5.42 12.84
CA SER A 17 7.68 6.51 12.44
C SER A 17 6.92 7.66 11.77
N HIS A 18 5.90 7.36 10.96
CA HIS A 18 5.02 8.37 10.38
C HIS A 18 4.24 9.12 11.48
N ARG A 19 3.64 8.41 12.44
CA ARG A 19 2.92 9.03 13.57
C ARG A 19 3.84 9.89 14.43
N PHE A 20 5.06 9.42 14.70
CA PHE A 20 6.08 10.19 15.42
C PHE A 20 6.42 11.51 14.70
N LEU A 21 6.57 11.48 13.38
CA LEU A 21 6.83 12.70 12.59
C LEU A 21 5.63 13.65 12.57
N GLU A 22 4.41 13.14 12.44
CA GLU A 22 3.20 13.96 12.49
C GLU A 22 3.04 14.61 13.87
N GLU A 23 3.28 13.87 14.95
CA GLU A 23 3.18 14.41 16.30
C GLU A 23 4.26 15.47 16.57
N ALA A 24 5.51 15.23 16.15
CA ALA A 24 6.57 16.22 16.30
C ALA A 24 6.27 17.55 15.60
N ARG A 25 5.62 17.52 14.43
CA ARG A 25 5.21 18.73 13.68
C ARG A 25 4.17 19.58 14.41
N ARG A 26 3.45 19.03 15.40
CA ARG A 26 2.49 19.80 16.20
C ARG A 26 3.15 20.74 17.20
N PHE A 27 4.44 20.56 17.49
CA PHE A 27 5.19 21.38 18.43
C PHE A 27 6.17 22.30 17.70
N GLN A 28 5.92 23.62 17.74
CA GLN A 28 6.73 24.63 17.04
C GLN A 28 8.24 24.54 17.32
N ASN A 29 8.63 24.12 18.53
CA ASN A 29 10.05 23.95 18.87
C ASN A 29 10.68 22.71 18.22
N LEU A 30 9.91 21.63 18.06
CA LEU A 30 10.39 20.40 17.39
C LEU A 30 10.36 20.55 15.87
N GLU A 31 9.44 21.35 15.33
CA GLU A 31 9.40 21.70 13.91
C GLU A 31 10.69 22.40 13.46
N LYS A 32 11.27 23.28 14.30
CA LYS A 32 12.59 23.90 14.04
C LYS A 32 13.72 22.88 13.99
N GLU A 33 13.56 21.73 14.63
CA GLU A 33 14.51 20.61 14.65
C GLU A 33 14.10 19.45 13.71
N ILE A 34 13.22 19.68 12.73
CA ILE A 34 12.62 18.59 11.93
C ILE A 34 13.65 17.66 11.28
N GLY A 35 14.80 18.17 10.83
CA GLY A 35 15.87 17.34 10.27
C GLY A 35 16.45 16.33 11.28
N ARG A 36 16.55 16.72 12.57
CA ARG A 36 16.95 15.81 13.66
C ARG A 36 15.87 14.78 13.93
N ILE A 37 14.61 15.19 13.94
CA ILE A 37 13.45 14.30 14.14
C ILE A 37 13.36 13.27 13.01
N GLU A 38 13.54 13.68 11.75
CA GLU A 38 13.60 12.79 10.60
C GLU A 38 14.76 11.78 10.70
N SER A 39 15.92 12.22 11.22
CA SER A 39 17.06 11.33 11.49
C SER A 39 16.76 10.31 12.59
N LEU A 40 16.06 10.70 13.66
CA LEU A 40 15.61 9.78 14.71
C LEU A 40 14.57 8.78 14.20
N ALA A 41 13.60 9.24 13.40
CA ALA A 41 12.61 8.37 12.77
C ALA A 41 13.28 7.34 11.84
N ARG A 42 14.28 7.79 11.08
CA ARG A 42 15.12 6.92 10.26
C ARG A 42 15.86 5.88 11.09
N LYS A 43 16.54 6.31 12.16
CA LYS A 43 17.26 5.39 13.06
C LYS A 43 16.32 4.34 13.64
N LEU A 44 15.15 4.76 14.14
CA LEU A 44 14.12 3.86 14.67
C LEU A 44 13.69 2.80 13.64
N ALA A 45 13.47 3.20 12.38
CA ALA A 45 13.14 2.27 11.32
C ALA A 45 14.27 1.27 11.02
N PHE A 46 15.51 1.74 10.93
CA PHE A 46 16.67 0.87 10.70
C PHE A 46 16.91 -0.10 11.85
N ASP A 47 16.87 0.37 13.09
CA ASP A 47 17.08 -0.45 14.28
C ASP A 47 16.04 -1.56 14.33
N TYR A 48 14.76 -1.27 14.07
CA TYR A 48 13.70 -2.28 13.98
C TYR A 48 14.00 -3.37 12.93
N TYR A 49 14.40 -2.97 11.72
CA TYR A 49 14.70 -3.94 10.67
C TYR A 49 15.94 -4.78 10.98
N ILE A 50 16.98 -4.18 11.57
CA ILE A 50 18.23 -4.86 11.94
C ILE A 50 18.00 -5.82 13.12
N ASP A 51 17.33 -5.35 14.17
CA ASP A 51 17.08 -6.12 15.40
C ASP A 51 16.05 -7.22 15.21
N SER A 52 15.16 -7.08 14.22
CA SER A 52 14.43 -8.23 13.71
C SER A 52 15.45 -9.20 13.13
N ARG A 53 15.77 -10.28 13.87
CA ARG A 53 16.68 -11.39 13.47
C ARG A 53 16.38 -12.00 12.09
N LEU A 54 15.31 -11.55 11.44
CA LEU A 54 14.89 -11.83 10.08
C LEU A 54 15.78 -11.17 9.01
N SER A 55 16.53 -10.11 9.28
CA SER A 55 17.28 -9.35 8.24
C SER A 55 18.72 -9.83 7.98
N LEU A 56 19.32 -10.62 8.88
CA LEU A 56 20.69 -11.12 8.71
C LEU A 56 20.83 -11.98 7.44
N GLY A 57 21.73 -11.57 6.54
CA GLY A 57 22.00 -12.24 5.27
C GLY A 57 20.95 -11.98 4.17
N LYS A 58 20.00 -11.07 4.40
CA LYS A 58 18.97 -10.70 3.42
C LYS A 58 19.44 -9.56 2.52
N ARG A 59 19.03 -9.62 1.25
CA ARG A 59 19.34 -8.60 0.24
C ARG A 59 18.20 -7.62 0.02
N LEU A 60 16.97 -8.00 0.37
CA LEU A 60 15.79 -7.16 0.22
C LEU A 60 14.88 -7.28 1.44
N ILE A 61 14.45 -6.12 1.92
CA ILE A 61 13.38 -5.98 2.90
C ILE A 61 12.14 -5.52 2.15
N VAL A 62 11.05 -6.25 2.31
CA VAL A 62 9.74 -5.89 1.80
C VAL A 62 8.87 -5.58 3.00
N ASP A 63 8.49 -4.32 3.15
CA ASP A 63 7.48 -3.92 4.12
C ASP A 63 6.18 -3.64 3.38
N LYS A 64 5.12 -4.38 3.74
CA LYS A 64 3.81 -4.27 3.13
C LYS A 64 2.86 -3.62 4.14
N GLU A 65 2.30 -2.49 3.75
CA GLU A 65 1.19 -1.88 4.47
C GLU A 65 -0.12 -2.42 3.85
N PRO A 66 -0.92 -3.22 4.58
CA PRO A 66 -2.26 -3.56 4.16
C PRO A 66 -3.20 -2.44 4.59
N LEU A 67 -3.65 -1.61 3.64
CA LEU A 67 -4.51 -0.40 3.77
C LEU A 67 -4.91 0.08 5.17
N GLU A 68 -5.45 -0.76 6.04
CA GLU A 68 -5.98 -0.53 7.38
C GLU A 68 -5.28 0.52 8.29
N PRO A 69 -4.02 0.37 8.79
CA PRO A 69 -3.41 1.34 9.71
C PRO A 69 -3.35 2.80 9.23
N ILE A 70 -3.33 3.02 7.91
CA ILE A 70 -3.23 4.35 7.29
C ILE A 70 -4.55 4.76 6.60
N ALA A 71 -5.32 3.79 6.09
CA ALA A 71 -6.66 3.95 5.51
C ALA A 71 -7.60 4.63 6.48
N PHE A 72 -7.62 4.11 7.70
CA PHE A 72 -8.72 4.34 8.60
C PHE A 72 -8.20 4.72 9.98
N PRO A 73 -8.87 5.68 10.66
CA PRO A 73 -9.91 6.58 10.15
C PRO A 73 -9.32 7.85 9.51
N LEU A 74 -8.00 8.03 9.58
CA LEU A 74 -7.34 9.31 9.29
C LEU A 74 -7.00 9.53 7.81
N ARG A 75 -7.08 8.47 6.99
CA ARG A 75 -6.86 8.52 5.54
C ARG A 75 -5.56 9.24 5.17
N ASP A 76 -4.52 8.96 5.94
CA ASP A 76 -3.29 9.76 5.99
C ASP A 76 -2.23 9.28 4.98
N TYR A 77 -2.68 8.67 3.88
CA TYR A 77 -1.81 7.96 2.95
C TYR A 77 -0.78 8.84 2.28
N GLU A 78 -1.18 10.03 1.83
CA GLU A 78 -0.28 10.93 1.12
C GLU A 78 0.88 11.32 2.04
N LYS A 79 0.56 11.78 3.27
CA LYS A 79 1.59 12.12 4.26
C LYS A 79 2.38 10.91 4.71
N PHE A 80 1.76 9.73 4.81
CA PHE A 80 2.46 8.49 5.08
C PHE A 80 3.54 8.23 4.01
N ILE A 81 3.20 8.28 2.72
CA ILE A 81 4.15 8.10 1.63
C ILE A 81 5.24 9.17 1.65
N ILE A 82 4.89 10.44 1.91
CA ILE A 82 5.87 11.54 2.07
C ILE A 82 6.84 11.24 3.21
N ASN A 83 6.33 10.85 4.38
CA ASN A 83 7.16 10.53 5.55
C ASN A 83 8.02 9.28 5.29
N VAL A 84 7.50 8.23 4.65
CA VAL A 84 8.28 7.06 4.27
C VAL A 84 9.43 7.43 3.33
N ARG A 85 9.21 8.32 2.35
CA ARG A 85 10.28 8.82 1.47
C ARG A 85 11.33 9.64 2.22
N LYS A 86 10.96 10.34 3.30
CA LYS A 86 11.93 11.04 4.16
C LYS A 86 12.75 10.07 5.02
N ILE A 87 12.09 9.04 5.56
CA ILE A 87 12.72 8.01 6.40
C ILE A 87 13.66 7.14 5.55
N ILE A 88 13.20 6.68 4.38
CA ILE A 88 13.93 5.80 3.45
C ILE A 88 13.92 6.40 2.03
N PRO A 89 14.81 7.36 1.70
CA PRO A 89 14.78 8.07 0.41
C PRO A 89 14.98 7.21 -0.82
N ARG A 90 15.64 6.05 -0.67
CA ARG A 90 15.88 5.09 -1.75
C ARG A 90 14.85 3.97 -1.80
N ALA A 91 13.76 4.07 -1.03
CA ALA A 91 12.70 3.09 -1.07
C ALA A 91 12.09 3.00 -2.48
N LYS A 92 11.92 1.77 -2.95
CA LYS A 92 11.08 1.44 -4.08
C LYS A 92 9.67 1.19 -3.55
N ILE A 93 8.67 1.84 -4.13
CA ILE A 93 7.28 1.76 -3.69
C ILE A 93 6.48 1.03 -4.76
N LEU A 94 5.73 0.00 -4.35
CA LEU A 94 4.84 -0.74 -5.23
C LEU A 94 3.42 -0.40 -4.84
N PHE A 95 2.67 0.26 -5.71
CA PHE A 95 1.24 0.43 -5.53
C PHE A 95 0.50 -0.69 -6.25
N ALA A 96 -0.22 -1.51 -5.49
CA ALA A 96 -1.08 -2.54 -6.07
C ALA A 96 -2.48 -1.97 -6.30
N ILE A 97 -2.95 -2.01 -7.53
CA ILE A 97 -4.30 -1.61 -7.91
C ILE A 97 -5.04 -2.78 -8.53
N ARG A 98 -6.30 -2.94 -8.12
CA ARG A 98 -7.21 -3.98 -8.59
C ARG A 98 -8.55 -3.34 -8.94
N ASP A 99 -9.28 -4.01 -9.81
CA ASP A 99 -10.68 -3.77 -10.11
C ASP A 99 -11.48 -3.30 -8.86
N PRO A 100 -12.25 -2.19 -8.97
CA PRO A 100 -12.97 -1.60 -7.84
C PRO A 100 -14.00 -2.55 -7.23
N LEU A 101 -14.81 -3.23 -8.05
CA LEU A 101 -15.82 -4.17 -7.54
C LEU A 101 -15.17 -5.31 -6.75
N ALA A 102 -14.11 -5.91 -7.31
CA ALA A 102 -13.39 -6.99 -6.65
C ALA A 102 -12.70 -6.54 -5.35
N THR A 103 -12.17 -5.32 -5.33
CA THR A 103 -11.48 -4.75 -4.17
C THR A 103 -12.47 -4.44 -3.06
N ILE A 104 -13.54 -3.69 -3.37
CA ILE A 104 -14.58 -3.30 -2.41
C ILE A 104 -15.31 -4.53 -1.87
N TRP A 105 -15.58 -5.54 -2.71
CA TRP A 105 -16.09 -6.84 -2.24
C TRP A 105 -15.12 -7.50 -1.27
N SER A 106 -13.84 -7.60 -1.63
CA SER A 106 -12.85 -8.20 -0.73
C SER A 106 -12.73 -7.43 0.59
N MET A 107 -12.93 -6.12 0.59
CA MET A 107 -12.88 -5.29 1.79
C MET A 107 -14.12 -5.49 2.67
N SER A 108 -15.31 -5.54 2.08
CA SER A 108 -16.58 -5.71 2.80
C SER A 108 -16.71 -7.05 3.53
N ARG A 109 -15.97 -8.07 3.10
CA ARG A 109 -15.92 -9.39 3.75
C ARG A 109 -15.00 -9.45 4.98
N ARG A 110 -14.18 -8.42 5.20
CA ARG A 110 -13.22 -8.38 6.31
C ARG A 110 -13.82 -7.66 7.50
N THR A 111 -13.33 -8.04 8.68
CA THR A 111 -13.48 -7.21 9.86
C THR A 111 -12.18 -6.45 10.03
N TRP A 112 -12.27 -5.14 10.14
CA TRP A 112 -11.14 -4.23 10.26
C TRP A 112 -11.00 -3.80 11.72
N GLY A 113 -9.86 -3.30 12.18
CA GLY A 113 -9.59 -2.95 13.58
C GLY A 113 -8.88 -4.05 14.38
N GLU A 114 -8.13 -4.95 13.72
CA GLU A 114 -7.03 -5.69 14.39
C GLU A 114 -5.67 -5.10 13.99
N SER A 115 -5.61 -3.77 13.82
CA SER A 115 -4.35 -3.09 13.53
C SER A 115 -3.80 -2.45 14.80
N LEU A 116 -2.53 -2.04 14.72
CA LEU A 116 -1.82 -1.36 15.81
C LEU A 116 -2.49 -0.08 16.32
N THR A 117 -3.51 0.45 15.63
CA THR A 117 -4.05 1.80 15.87
C THR A 117 -5.48 1.81 16.41
N GLU A 118 -6.28 0.76 16.21
CA GLU A 118 -7.64 0.69 16.78
C GLU A 118 -7.89 -0.68 17.42
N PRO A 119 -8.25 -0.74 18.72
CA PRO A 119 -8.46 -2.01 19.42
C PRO A 119 -9.84 -2.64 19.15
N GLN A 120 -10.73 -1.95 18.44
CA GLN A 120 -12.09 -2.40 18.21
C GLN A 120 -12.31 -2.80 16.77
N ARG A 121 -12.78 -4.04 16.60
CA ARG A 121 -13.24 -4.58 15.33
C ARG A 121 -14.43 -3.76 14.81
N ARG A 122 -14.29 -3.17 13.62
CA ARG A 122 -15.30 -2.41 12.91
C ARG A 122 -15.57 -3.00 11.51
N ARG A 123 -16.80 -2.85 11.05
CA ARG A 123 -17.17 -2.97 9.64
C ARG A 123 -17.44 -1.58 9.10
N PHE A 124 -16.87 -1.26 7.95
CA PHE A 124 -17.17 -0.02 7.26
C PHE A 124 -18.40 -0.19 6.37
N THR A 125 -19.02 0.93 6.08
CA THR A 125 -20.12 1.05 5.12
C THR A 125 -19.61 0.89 3.69
N LEU A 126 -20.52 0.63 2.75
CA LEU A 126 -20.18 0.59 1.33
C LEU A 126 -19.58 1.91 0.83
N ASP A 127 -20.10 3.04 1.31
CA ASP A 127 -19.61 4.37 0.93
C ASP A 127 -18.18 4.61 1.40
N GLU A 128 -17.84 4.18 2.62
CA GLU A 128 -16.47 4.22 3.12
C GLU A 128 -15.54 3.42 2.20
N TYR A 129 -15.86 2.15 1.89
CA TYR A 129 -15.02 1.35 0.99
C TYR A 129 -14.84 1.94 -0.42
N ILE A 130 -15.88 2.56 -0.98
CA ILE A 130 -15.82 3.27 -2.26
C ILE A 130 -14.85 4.45 -2.16
N GLU A 131 -14.97 5.23 -1.09
CA GLU A 131 -14.12 6.39 -0.85
C GLU A 131 -12.65 6.00 -0.72
N ASP A 132 -12.34 4.94 0.03
CA ASP A 132 -10.96 4.50 0.19
C ASP A 132 -10.36 3.99 -1.11
N TRP A 133 -11.14 3.28 -1.92
CA TRP A 133 -10.68 2.86 -3.25
C TRP A 133 -10.35 4.08 -4.12
N ASN A 134 -11.23 5.10 -4.13
CA ASN A 134 -11.00 6.34 -4.87
C ASN A 134 -9.77 7.10 -4.37
N MET A 135 -9.53 7.16 -3.06
CA MET A 135 -8.33 7.77 -2.49
C MET A 135 -7.07 7.01 -2.89
N CYS A 136 -7.10 5.67 -2.82
CA CYS A 136 -5.98 4.84 -3.27
C CYS A 136 -5.70 5.01 -4.77
N ALA A 137 -6.74 5.14 -5.58
CA ALA A 137 -6.61 5.43 -7.00
C ALA A 137 -5.96 6.78 -7.26
N GLU A 138 -6.31 7.83 -6.52
CA GLU A 138 -5.69 9.15 -6.65
C GLU A 138 -4.20 9.09 -6.28
N LEU A 139 -3.82 8.41 -5.20
CA LEU A 139 -2.40 8.22 -4.85
C LEU A 139 -1.62 7.52 -5.96
N VAL A 140 -2.23 6.53 -6.62
CA VAL A 140 -1.63 5.87 -7.78
C VAL A 140 -1.40 6.88 -8.90
N LEU A 141 -2.40 7.70 -9.23
CA LEU A 141 -2.32 8.71 -10.29
C LEU A 141 -1.24 9.77 -10.01
N GLU A 142 -1.14 10.23 -8.77
CA GLU A 142 -0.14 11.22 -8.33
C GLU A 142 1.29 10.67 -8.38
N ASN A 143 1.46 9.37 -8.16
CA ASN A 143 2.77 8.76 -8.00
C ASN A 143 3.23 7.90 -9.19
N CYS A 144 2.38 7.62 -10.18
CA CYS A 144 2.68 6.66 -11.26
C CYS A 144 3.86 7.07 -12.16
N ALA A 145 4.24 8.35 -12.18
CA ALA A 145 5.37 8.85 -12.96
C ALA A 145 6.70 8.84 -12.20
N ALA A 146 6.70 8.55 -10.89
CA ALA A 146 7.93 8.58 -10.10
C ALA A 146 8.84 7.38 -10.44
N PRO A 147 10.16 7.60 -10.63
CA PRO A 147 11.07 6.54 -11.09
C PRO A 147 11.29 5.41 -10.06
N ASN A 148 11.03 5.68 -8.78
CA ASN A 148 11.09 4.70 -7.70
C ASN A 148 9.71 4.11 -7.37
N VAL A 149 8.73 4.25 -8.25
CA VAL A 149 7.38 3.71 -8.10
C VAL A 149 7.09 2.71 -9.21
N TYR A 150 6.45 1.60 -8.85
CA TYR A 150 5.90 0.64 -9.81
C TYR A 150 4.42 0.39 -9.50
N ILE A 151 3.58 0.44 -10.54
CA ILE A 151 2.15 0.15 -10.40
C ILE A 151 1.90 -1.31 -10.74
N VAL A 152 1.61 -2.11 -9.73
CA VAL A 152 1.22 -3.51 -9.87
C VAL A 152 -0.25 -3.57 -10.26
N GLN A 153 -0.53 -3.87 -11.52
CA GLN A 153 -1.90 -4.06 -12.01
C GLN A 153 -2.32 -5.50 -11.73
N PHE A 154 -3.20 -5.70 -10.75
CA PHE A 154 -3.56 -7.04 -10.28
C PHE A 154 -4.17 -7.90 -11.41
N GLY A 155 -4.91 -7.30 -12.34
CA GLY A 155 -5.43 -8.00 -13.53
C GLY A 155 -4.33 -8.66 -14.35
N ARG A 156 -3.21 -7.95 -14.60
CA ARG A 156 -2.04 -8.53 -15.30
C ARG A 156 -1.36 -9.61 -14.48
N LEU A 157 -1.29 -9.44 -13.17
CA LEU A 157 -0.70 -10.43 -12.28
C LEU A 157 -1.49 -11.76 -12.30
N ILE A 158 -2.80 -11.71 -12.53
CA ILE A 158 -3.66 -12.88 -12.69
C ILE A 158 -3.59 -13.45 -14.11
N ASN A 159 -3.69 -12.60 -15.14
CA ASN A 159 -3.81 -13.01 -16.54
C ASN A 159 -2.48 -13.40 -17.21
N ASP A 160 -1.38 -12.78 -16.77
CA ASP A 160 -0.03 -13.03 -17.28
C ASP A 160 1.00 -12.96 -16.11
N PRO A 161 0.90 -13.90 -15.15
CA PRO A 161 1.70 -13.88 -13.92
C PRO A 161 3.21 -13.92 -14.20
N ALA A 162 3.63 -14.63 -15.25
CA ALA A 162 5.04 -14.78 -15.58
C ALA A 162 5.66 -13.44 -16.00
N ASN A 163 5.04 -12.72 -16.93
CA ASN A 163 5.57 -11.44 -17.40
C ASN A 163 5.43 -10.33 -16.36
N GLU A 164 4.31 -10.27 -15.63
CA GLU A 164 4.13 -9.26 -14.60
C GLU A 164 5.09 -9.47 -13.42
N SER A 165 5.32 -10.72 -13.00
CA SER A 165 6.35 -11.03 -11.99
C SER A 165 7.75 -10.63 -12.46
N LYS A 166 8.09 -10.88 -13.74
CA LYS A 166 9.38 -10.48 -14.30
C LYS A 166 9.57 -8.97 -14.26
N ARG A 167 8.56 -8.18 -14.64
CA ARG A 167 8.61 -6.70 -14.56
C ARG A 167 8.83 -6.20 -13.13
N ILE A 168 8.15 -6.81 -12.16
CA ILE A 168 8.34 -6.51 -10.74
C ILE A 168 9.79 -6.82 -10.32
N PHE A 169 10.34 -7.97 -10.72
CA PHE A 169 11.72 -8.33 -10.40
C PHE A 169 12.75 -7.42 -11.05
N ASP A 170 12.54 -7.05 -12.32
CA ASP A 170 13.40 -6.11 -13.04
C ASP A 170 13.39 -4.74 -12.33
N PHE A 171 12.19 -4.24 -11.98
CA PHE A 171 12.05 -3.01 -11.19
C PHE A 171 12.76 -3.11 -9.84
N LEU A 172 12.63 -4.23 -9.13
CA LEU A 172 13.27 -4.45 -7.83
C LEU A 172 14.78 -4.73 -7.93
N GLY A 173 15.29 -5.16 -9.08
CA GLY A 173 16.68 -5.59 -9.28
C GLY A 173 16.95 -7.01 -8.76
N ILE A 174 15.94 -7.88 -8.77
CA ILE A 174 16.03 -9.27 -8.29
C ILE A 174 16.27 -10.21 -9.47
N ARG A 175 17.14 -11.22 -9.30
CA ARG A 175 17.36 -12.30 -10.28
C ARG A 175 16.85 -13.63 -9.73
N GLY A 176 16.19 -14.43 -10.57
CA GLY A 176 15.76 -15.80 -10.20
C GLY A 176 14.59 -15.85 -9.22
N GLY A 177 13.60 -14.98 -9.42
CA GLY A 177 12.42 -14.91 -8.57
C GLY A 177 11.42 -16.06 -8.79
N ALA A 178 10.67 -16.45 -7.76
CA ALA A 178 9.54 -17.36 -7.90
C ALA A 178 8.36 -16.55 -8.44
N LEU A 179 7.78 -16.98 -9.55
CA LEU A 179 6.68 -16.28 -10.20
C LEU A 179 5.43 -16.32 -9.31
N PHE A 180 4.58 -15.32 -9.47
CA PHE A 180 3.28 -15.31 -8.82
C PHE A 180 2.42 -16.47 -9.34
N GLU A 181 1.76 -17.16 -8.43
CA GLU A 181 0.81 -18.22 -8.75
C GLU A 181 -0.59 -17.74 -8.32
N PRO A 182 -1.47 -17.40 -9.27
CA PRO A 182 -2.84 -17.02 -8.98
C PRO A 182 -3.56 -18.11 -8.18
N ARG A 183 -4.34 -17.70 -7.19
CA ARG A 183 -5.27 -18.58 -6.49
C ARG A 183 -6.68 -18.25 -6.92
N GLU A 184 -7.54 -19.27 -6.92
CA GLU A 184 -8.97 -19.05 -7.12
C GLU A 184 -9.50 -18.03 -6.11
N THR A 185 -10.28 -17.07 -6.60
CA THR A 185 -10.94 -16.06 -5.78
C THR A 185 -12.43 -16.28 -5.79
N ASN A 186 -13.08 -16.07 -4.65
CA ASN A 186 -14.54 -16.12 -4.55
C ASN A 186 -15.20 -15.18 -5.57
N GLU A 187 -16.39 -15.58 -6.03
CA GLU A 187 -17.24 -14.73 -6.86
C GLU A 187 -17.62 -13.44 -6.11
N ILE A 188 -17.70 -12.35 -6.86
CA ILE A 188 -18.13 -11.04 -6.39
C ILE A 188 -19.66 -11.05 -6.37
N ASN A 189 -20.27 -10.80 -5.21
CA ASN A 189 -21.72 -10.91 -5.04
C ASN A 189 -22.31 -9.63 -4.41
N PHE A 190 -22.34 -8.55 -5.19
CA PHE A 190 -23.12 -7.36 -4.88
C PHE A 190 -24.48 -7.43 -5.57
N ASP A 191 -25.51 -6.86 -4.96
CA ASP A 191 -26.76 -6.67 -5.68
C ASP A 191 -26.60 -5.63 -6.80
N ASN A 192 -27.58 -5.56 -7.72
CA ASN A 192 -27.50 -4.65 -8.87
C ASN A 192 -27.40 -3.18 -8.46
N LYS A 193 -28.06 -2.77 -7.37
CA LYS A 193 -28.09 -1.39 -6.89
C LYS A 193 -26.75 -1.01 -6.28
N GLU A 194 -26.17 -1.89 -5.46
CA GLU A 194 -24.83 -1.72 -4.89
C GLU A 194 -23.78 -1.66 -5.99
N ARG A 195 -23.87 -2.55 -6.98
CA ARG A 195 -22.96 -2.58 -8.12
C ARG A 195 -23.01 -1.29 -8.94
N GLU A 196 -24.21 -0.82 -9.29
CA GLU A 196 -24.40 0.43 -10.03
C GLU A 196 -23.87 1.63 -9.25
N LYS A 197 -24.12 1.66 -7.92
CA LYS A 197 -23.60 2.68 -7.02
C LYS A 197 -22.07 2.72 -7.04
N ILE A 198 -21.40 1.58 -6.90
CA ILE A 198 -19.94 1.49 -6.93
C ILE A 198 -19.41 1.99 -8.28
N LEU A 199 -19.91 1.43 -9.39
CA LEU A 199 -19.42 1.75 -10.73
C LEU A 199 -19.58 3.24 -11.05
N THR A 200 -20.73 3.84 -10.70
CA THR A 200 -20.96 5.27 -10.88
C THR A 200 -19.97 6.11 -10.06
N ALA A 201 -19.73 5.74 -8.80
CA ALA A 201 -18.88 6.51 -7.90
C ALA A 201 -17.38 6.43 -8.23
N VAL A 202 -16.92 5.35 -8.89
CA VAL A 202 -15.51 5.14 -9.23
C VAL A 202 -15.17 5.48 -10.67
N ALA A 203 -16.17 5.68 -11.55
CA ALA A 203 -16.00 5.87 -12.99
C ALA A 203 -14.97 6.96 -13.35
N GLY A 204 -15.03 8.10 -12.66
CA GLY A 204 -14.10 9.20 -12.91
C GLY A 204 -12.64 8.84 -12.66
N GLN A 205 -12.36 8.09 -11.58
CA GLN A 205 -10.99 7.65 -11.27
C GLN A 205 -10.55 6.50 -12.18
N VAL A 206 -11.43 5.56 -12.50
CA VAL A 206 -11.16 4.50 -13.47
C VAL A 206 -10.73 5.08 -14.81
N GLU A 207 -11.42 6.12 -15.30
CA GLU A 207 -11.08 6.76 -16.57
C GLU A 207 -9.70 7.43 -16.53
N LYS A 208 -9.39 8.17 -15.45
CA LYS A 208 -8.05 8.75 -15.26
C LYS A 208 -6.96 7.68 -15.26
N LEU A 209 -7.18 6.55 -14.59
CA LEU A 209 -6.23 5.43 -14.53
C LEU A 209 -6.04 4.79 -15.91
N ARG A 210 -7.12 4.63 -16.69
CA ARG A 210 -7.07 4.13 -18.07
C ARG A 210 -6.25 5.05 -18.97
N MET A 211 -6.42 6.37 -18.86
CA MET A 211 -5.60 7.34 -19.59
C MET A 211 -4.10 7.25 -19.23
N LYS A 212 -3.75 6.76 -18.03
CA LYS A 212 -2.37 6.48 -17.61
C LYS A 212 -1.87 5.08 -18.01
N GLY A 213 -2.65 4.31 -18.78
CA GLY A 213 -2.29 2.98 -19.24
C GLY A 213 -2.51 1.87 -18.20
N ILE A 214 -3.28 2.14 -17.14
CA ILE A 214 -3.72 1.16 -16.15
C ILE A 214 -5.00 0.52 -16.66
N LYS A 215 -4.95 -0.78 -16.95
CA LYS A 215 -6.03 -1.55 -17.58
C LYS A 215 -6.63 -2.55 -16.58
N ASP A 216 -7.63 -3.30 -17.03
CA ASP A 216 -8.27 -4.38 -16.26
C ASP A 216 -8.95 -3.90 -14.96
N LEU A 217 -9.46 -2.67 -15.01
CA LEU A 217 -10.39 -2.09 -14.05
C LEU A 217 -11.72 -2.06 -14.81
N SER A 218 -12.71 -2.87 -14.39
CA SER A 218 -13.96 -3.07 -15.16
C SER A 218 -14.66 -1.78 -15.57
#